data_AF-A0A1Y5ST38-F1
#
_entry.id   AF-A0A1Y5ST38-F1
#
_cell.length_a   1.000
_cell.length_b   1.000
_cell.length_c   1.000
_cell.angle_alpha   90.00
_cell.angle_beta   90.00
_cell.angle_gamma   90.00
#
_symmetry.space_group_name_H-M   'P 1'
#
loop_
_entity.id
_entity.type
_entity.pdbx_description
1 polymer ?
#
loop_
_entity_poly.entity_id
_entity_poly.type
_entity_poly.pdbx_seq_one_letter_code
_entity_poly.pdbx_strand_id
1 'polypeptide(L)'
;MTHMLKDFTELLPTRTSLDEMKADFLRDAEATGIEDYLRARAVSPAMVEARVKDEITDLMTAQVAEIVEARGLIDEDLVDLLGFVHEDPSETFVAAVRDAVQVSFVYDAAHQRHRLQERQYDRALKTDGRKEEVQRFVTELATDHPTLAGPLTAHALDEMIAELHACAPWMRDLSTWIYKALRGRYSAGQTWLTFPPVILIGPPGCGKTTYARKLAALSG
;
A
#
# COMPACT_ATOMS: atom_id res chain seq x y z
N MET A 1 -17.19 -23.50 22.48
CA MET A 1 -16.36 -22.32 22.79
C MET A 1 -15.95 -21.69 21.49
N THR A 2 -16.72 -20.69 21.06
CA THR A 2 -16.46 -19.91 19.85
C THR A 2 -15.38 -18.89 20.23
N HIS A 3 -14.17 -19.06 19.70
CA HIS A 3 -13.11 -18.07 19.87
C HIS A 3 -13.53 -16.84 19.04
N MET A 4 -14.11 -15.84 19.69
CA MET A 4 -14.31 -14.53 19.05
C MET A 4 -12.92 -13.91 18.93
N LEU A 5 -12.49 -13.67 17.68
CA LEU A 5 -11.29 -12.89 17.37
C LEU A 5 -11.35 -11.58 18.15
N LYS A 6 -10.36 -11.36 19.02
CA LYS A 6 -10.31 -10.16 19.89
C LYS A 6 -9.89 -8.92 19.11
N ASP A 7 -9.27 -9.09 17.96
CA ASP A 7 -8.91 -8.00 17.06
C ASP A 7 -8.83 -8.49 15.59
N PHE A 8 -9.19 -7.62 14.63
CA PHE A 8 -9.24 -7.95 13.20
C PHE A 8 -7.85 -8.17 12.57
N THR A 9 -6.79 -7.79 13.28
CA THR A 9 -5.38 -7.94 12.89
C THR A 9 -4.92 -9.40 12.86
N GLU A 10 -5.61 -10.32 13.54
CA GLU A 10 -5.30 -11.76 13.55
C GLU A 10 -5.69 -12.49 12.24
N LEU A 11 -6.50 -11.86 11.38
CA LEU A 11 -6.88 -12.41 10.07
C LEU A 11 -6.04 -11.86 8.91
N LEU A 12 -5.28 -10.79 9.16
CA LEU A 12 -4.39 -10.21 8.17
C LEU A 12 -3.04 -10.94 8.20
N PRO A 13 -2.40 -11.18 7.05
CA PRO A 13 -1.06 -11.75 7.05
C PRO A 13 -0.11 -10.83 7.85
N THR A 14 0.68 -11.41 8.75
CA THR A 14 1.55 -10.61 9.62
C THR A 14 2.64 -9.92 8.80
N ARG A 15 2.83 -8.61 8.97
CA ARG A 15 3.95 -7.89 8.35
C ARG A 15 5.23 -8.25 9.09
N THR A 16 6.13 -8.96 8.41
CA THR A 16 7.45 -9.30 8.96
C THR A 16 8.26 -8.02 9.19
N SER A 17 8.87 -7.86 10.37
CA SER A 17 9.78 -6.76 10.64
C SER A 17 11.10 -6.98 9.90
N LEU A 18 11.64 -5.92 9.27
CA LEU A 18 12.95 -5.97 8.62
C LEU A 18 14.07 -6.23 9.63
N ASP A 19 13.98 -5.64 10.82
CA ASP A 19 15.02 -5.76 11.84
C ASP A 19 15.07 -7.18 12.42
N GLU A 20 13.89 -7.79 12.62
CA GLU A 20 13.79 -9.22 12.99
C GLU A 20 14.37 -10.10 11.88
N MET A 21 14.08 -9.81 10.62
CA MET A 21 14.61 -10.58 9.48
C MET A 21 16.13 -10.45 9.34
N LYS A 22 16.70 -9.26 9.56
CA LYS A 22 18.15 -9.05 9.60
C LYS A 22 18.79 -9.87 10.72
N ALA A 23 18.19 -9.85 11.91
CA ALA A 23 18.67 -10.61 13.06
C ALA A 23 18.61 -12.12 12.80
N ASP A 24 17.54 -12.63 12.18
CA ASP A 24 17.41 -14.04 11.80
C ASP A 24 18.48 -14.45 10.79
N PHE A 25 18.66 -13.66 9.73
CA PHE A 25 19.65 -13.94 8.69
C PHE A 25 21.08 -13.89 9.24
N LEU A 26 21.37 -12.97 10.16
CA LEU A 26 22.67 -12.89 10.81
C LEU A 26 22.91 -14.09 11.72
N ARG A 27 21.93 -14.48 12.53
CA ARG A 27 22.04 -15.68 13.38
C ARG A 27 22.28 -16.95 12.56
N ASP A 28 21.57 -17.12 11.45
CA ASP A 28 21.75 -18.26 10.54
C ASP A 28 23.13 -18.24 9.87
N ALA A 29 23.61 -17.05 9.49
CA ALA A 29 24.94 -16.88 8.90
C ALA A 29 26.05 -17.20 9.90
N GLU A 30 25.95 -16.71 11.14
CA GLU A 30 26.92 -16.98 12.21
C GLU A 30 26.93 -18.47 12.59
N ALA A 31 25.77 -19.13 12.65
CA ALA A 31 25.67 -20.56 12.96
C ALA A 31 26.28 -21.46 11.88
N THR A 32 26.20 -21.05 10.60
CA THR A 32 26.72 -21.82 9.46
C THR A 32 28.18 -21.45 9.14
N GLY A 33 28.66 -20.32 9.63
CA GLY A 33 29.85 -19.64 9.14
C GLY A 33 29.50 -18.66 8.01
N ILE A 34 29.80 -17.37 8.22
CA ILE A 34 29.35 -16.29 7.33
C ILE A 34 29.86 -16.50 5.89
N GLU A 35 31.11 -16.93 5.72
CA GLU A 35 31.68 -17.17 4.39
C GLU A 35 30.94 -18.28 3.61
N ASP A 36 30.60 -19.38 4.28
CA ASP A 36 29.87 -20.49 3.67
C ASP A 36 28.41 -20.10 3.39
N TYR A 37 27.80 -19.33 4.29
CA TYR A 37 26.46 -18.76 4.11
C TYR A 37 26.38 -17.81 2.90
N LEU A 38 27.41 -16.98 2.71
CA LEU A 38 27.55 -16.08 1.57
C LEU A 38 27.80 -16.85 0.28
N ARG A 39 28.67 -17.87 0.30
CA ARG A 39 28.94 -18.73 -0.86
C ARG A 39 27.69 -19.46 -1.33
N ALA A 40 26.87 -19.96 -0.41
CA ALA A 40 25.58 -20.58 -0.72
C ALA A 40 24.59 -19.62 -1.43
N ARG A 41 24.81 -18.30 -1.29
CA ARG A 41 24.05 -17.23 -1.95
C ARG A 41 24.77 -16.62 -3.16
N ALA A 42 25.75 -17.33 -3.70
CA ALA A 42 26.55 -16.90 -4.85
C ALA A 42 27.35 -15.59 -4.63
N VAL A 43 27.61 -15.22 -3.37
CA VAL A 43 28.56 -14.16 -3.04
C VAL A 43 29.95 -14.77 -2.97
N SER A 44 30.81 -14.41 -3.91
CA SER A 44 32.18 -14.94 -3.98
C SER A 44 33.15 -14.13 -3.10
N PRO A 45 34.28 -14.71 -2.65
CA PRO A 45 35.32 -13.96 -1.93
C PRO A 45 35.82 -12.74 -2.71
N ALA A 46 35.92 -12.84 -4.04
CA ALA A 46 36.34 -11.72 -4.88
C ALA A 46 35.34 -10.54 -4.84
N MET A 47 34.04 -10.81 -4.68
CA MET A 47 33.02 -9.76 -4.51
C MET A 47 33.13 -9.07 -3.16
N VAL A 48 33.43 -9.85 -2.11
CA VAL A 48 33.69 -9.30 -0.77
C VAL A 48 34.91 -8.39 -0.81
N GLU A 49 36.03 -8.86 -1.35
CA GLU A 49 37.26 -8.03 -1.44
C GLU A 49 37.08 -6.80 -2.33
N ALA A 50 36.34 -6.90 -3.43
CA ALA A 50 36.01 -5.74 -4.26
C ALA A 50 35.22 -4.70 -3.47
N ARG A 51 34.19 -5.13 -2.73
CA ARG A 51 33.39 -4.23 -1.88
C ARG A 51 34.22 -3.64 -0.74
N VAL A 52 35.07 -4.43 -0.08
CA VAL A 52 36.01 -3.94 0.94
C VAL A 52 36.92 -2.85 0.37
N LYS A 53 37.47 -3.08 -0.83
CA LYS A 53 38.28 -2.06 -1.51
C LYS A 53 37.47 -0.79 -1.77
N ASP A 54 36.24 -0.90 -2.25
CA ASP A 54 35.38 0.25 -2.49
C ASP A 54 35.10 1.01 -1.19
N GLU A 55 34.77 0.33 -0.09
CA GLU A 55 34.49 0.97 1.22
C GLU A 55 35.73 1.61 1.87
N ILE A 56 36.94 1.18 1.51
CA ILE A 56 38.22 1.76 1.97
C ILE A 56 38.67 2.93 1.08
N THR A 57 38.48 2.80 -0.24
CA THR A 57 39.01 3.74 -1.24
C THR A 57 38.05 4.89 -1.50
N ASP A 58 36.74 4.65 -1.38
CA ASP A 58 35.69 5.66 -1.50
C ASP A 58 35.13 6.03 -0.11
N LEU A 59 34.11 6.91 -0.09
CA LEU A 59 33.39 7.21 1.15
C LEU A 59 32.66 5.96 1.64
N MET A 60 33.02 5.49 2.83
CA MET A 60 32.37 4.36 3.48
C MET A 60 30.86 4.60 3.60
N THR A 61 30.09 3.59 3.25
CA THR A 61 28.65 3.65 3.34
C THR A 61 28.20 3.65 4.81
N ALA A 62 27.15 4.43 5.10
CA ALA A 62 26.57 4.50 6.45
C ALA A 62 26.22 3.11 7.01
N GLN A 63 25.78 2.18 6.16
CA GLN A 63 25.47 0.81 6.55
C GLN A 63 26.70 0.05 7.08
N VAL A 64 27.86 0.16 6.44
CA VAL A 64 29.08 -0.52 6.88
C VAL A 64 29.62 0.14 8.15
N ALA A 65 29.58 1.47 8.22
CA ALA A 65 29.97 2.22 9.43
C ALA A 65 29.12 1.83 10.65
N GLU A 66 27.79 1.79 10.50
CA GLU A 66 26.86 1.34 11.56
C GLU A 66 27.16 -0.10 12.01
N ILE A 67 27.53 -1.00 11.08
CA ILE A 67 27.88 -2.39 11.42
C ILE A 67 29.20 -2.45 12.20
N VAL A 68 30.20 -1.68 11.79
CA VAL A 68 31.50 -1.60 12.48
C VAL A 68 31.31 -1.14 13.93
N GLU A 69 30.52 -0.08 14.11
CA GLU A 69 30.20 0.50 15.42
C GLU A 69 29.41 -0.50 16.27
N ALA A 70 28.32 -1.08 15.74
CA ALA A 70 27.46 -2.01 16.46
C ALA A 70 28.19 -3.29 16.90
N ARG A 71 29.23 -3.70 16.18
CA ARG A 71 30.05 -4.88 16.49
C ARG A 71 31.29 -4.54 17.32
N GLY A 72 31.53 -3.25 17.63
CA GLY A 72 32.66 -2.80 18.43
C GLY A 72 34.02 -3.18 17.82
N LEU A 73 34.10 -3.22 16.49
CA LEU A 73 35.29 -3.70 15.78
C LEU A 73 36.43 -2.67 15.78
N ILE A 74 36.10 -1.39 15.96
CA ILE A 74 37.00 -0.24 15.97
C ILE A 74 36.53 0.75 17.06
N ASP A 75 37.46 1.49 17.67
CA ASP A 75 37.15 2.58 18.63
C ASP A 75 36.34 3.72 17.96
N GLU A 76 35.38 4.30 18.68
CA GLU A 76 34.47 5.36 18.22
C GLU A 76 35.22 6.57 17.60
N ASP A 77 36.39 6.92 18.15
CA ASP A 77 37.23 8.04 17.68
C ASP A 77 37.84 7.82 16.27
N LEU A 78 37.92 6.57 15.79
CA LEU A 78 38.35 6.24 14.43
C LEU A 78 37.19 6.28 13.42
N VAL A 79 35.94 6.18 13.90
CA VAL A 79 34.70 6.24 13.10
C VAL A 79 34.38 7.68 12.71
N ASP A 80 34.66 8.66 13.58
CA ASP A 80 34.52 10.09 13.25
C ASP A 80 35.50 10.57 12.16
N LEU A 81 36.54 9.77 11.85
CA LEU A 81 37.49 10.04 10.76
C LEU A 81 37.04 9.52 9.38
N LEU A 82 35.88 8.86 9.27
CA LEU A 82 35.36 8.16 8.07
C LEU A 82 35.02 9.06 6.85
N GLY A 83 35.40 10.34 6.90
CA GLY A 83 35.38 11.24 5.74
C GLY A 83 36.61 11.16 4.84
N PHE A 84 37.64 10.36 5.17
CA PHE A 84 38.88 10.29 4.39
C PHE A 84 39.19 8.90 3.87
N VAL A 85 39.51 8.86 2.56
CA VAL A 85 40.18 7.75 1.87
C VAL A 85 41.45 7.37 2.66
N HIS A 86 41.54 6.13 3.11
CA HIS A 86 42.75 5.64 3.79
C HIS A 86 43.78 5.22 2.74
N GLU A 87 44.80 6.04 2.51
CA GLU A 87 45.90 5.72 1.58
C GLU A 87 46.76 4.52 2.05
N ASP A 88 46.79 4.22 3.36
CA ASP A 88 47.48 3.06 3.94
C ASP A 88 46.75 2.53 5.20
N PRO A 89 45.66 1.75 5.04
CA PRO A 89 44.87 1.25 6.16
C PRO A 89 45.62 0.14 6.91
N SER A 90 45.55 0.16 8.25
CA SER A 90 46.09 -0.93 9.08
C SER A 90 45.40 -2.26 8.79
N GLU A 91 46.13 -3.38 8.95
CA GLU A 91 45.58 -4.72 8.72
C GLU A 91 44.36 -5.02 9.62
N THR A 92 44.35 -4.51 10.85
CA THR A 92 43.23 -4.61 11.78
C THR A 92 42.00 -3.86 11.28
N PHE A 93 42.18 -2.68 10.69
CA PHE A 93 41.09 -1.91 10.08
C PHE A 93 40.52 -2.63 8.85
N VAL A 94 41.38 -3.14 7.96
CA VAL A 94 40.94 -3.90 6.78
C VAL A 94 40.16 -5.15 7.20
N ALA A 95 40.59 -5.86 8.24
CA ALA A 95 39.88 -7.02 8.76
C ALA A 95 38.50 -6.65 9.34
N ALA A 96 38.40 -5.54 10.07
CA ALA A 96 37.12 -5.03 10.59
C ALA A 96 36.15 -4.63 9.47
N VAL A 97 36.63 -3.90 8.46
CA VAL A 97 35.80 -3.54 7.29
C VAL A 97 35.37 -4.80 6.53
N ARG A 98 36.24 -5.80 6.40
CA ARG A 98 35.88 -7.10 5.79
C ARG A 98 34.75 -7.80 6.54
N ASP A 99 34.82 -7.90 7.87
CA ASP A 99 33.75 -8.48 8.69
C ASP A 99 32.43 -7.70 8.50
N ALA A 100 32.50 -6.37 8.54
CA ALA A 100 31.33 -5.51 8.35
C ALA A 100 30.72 -5.64 6.95
N VAL A 101 31.53 -5.74 5.90
CA VAL A 101 31.07 -5.97 4.52
C VAL A 101 30.43 -7.34 4.38
N GLN A 102 30.98 -8.38 5.01
CA GLN A 102 30.36 -9.70 4.98
C GLN A 102 28.97 -9.67 5.63
N VAL A 103 28.83 -8.99 6.78
CA VAL A 103 27.53 -8.76 7.44
C VAL A 103 26.60 -7.90 6.58
N SER A 104 27.12 -6.89 5.88
CA SER A 104 26.30 -6.06 5.00
C SER A 104 25.68 -6.87 3.86
N PHE A 105 26.41 -7.84 3.28
CA PHE A 105 25.84 -8.78 2.31
C PHE A 105 24.74 -9.67 2.90
N VAL A 106 24.85 -10.07 4.16
CA VAL A 106 23.79 -10.80 4.86
C VAL A 106 22.55 -9.93 5.03
N TYR A 107 22.71 -8.65 5.39
CA TYR A 107 21.61 -7.70 5.49
C TYR A 107 20.99 -7.36 4.14
N ASP A 108 21.77 -7.30 3.07
CA ASP A 108 21.24 -7.11 1.72
C ASP A 108 20.36 -8.28 1.29
N ALA A 109 20.74 -9.52 1.65
CA ALA A 109 19.90 -10.69 1.43
C ALA A 109 18.59 -10.62 2.23
N ALA A 110 18.64 -10.16 3.48
CA ALA A 110 17.45 -9.92 4.30
C ALA A 110 16.54 -8.85 3.67
N HIS A 111 17.11 -7.71 3.22
CA HIS A 111 16.37 -6.66 2.50
C HIS A 111 15.68 -7.17 1.24
N GLN A 112 16.38 -7.97 0.43
CA GLN A 112 15.79 -8.57 -0.77
C GLN A 112 14.63 -9.50 -0.42
N ARG A 113 14.79 -10.33 0.62
CA ARG A 113 13.72 -11.24 1.09
C ARG A 113 12.52 -10.47 1.64
N HIS A 114 12.76 -9.42 2.43
CA HIS A 114 11.73 -8.55 2.97
C HIS A 114 10.93 -7.88 1.85
N ARG A 115 11.61 -7.28 0.85
CA ARG A 115 10.94 -6.68 -0.32
C ARG A 115 10.07 -7.68 -1.09
N LEU A 116 10.51 -8.94 -1.20
CA LEU A 116 9.70 -9.98 -1.83
C LEU A 116 8.46 -10.34 -0.99
N GLN A 117 8.61 -10.44 0.33
CA GLN A 117 7.49 -10.68 1.24
C GLN A 117 6.49 -9.52 1.24
N GLU A 118 6.94 -8.25 1.25
CA GLU A 118 6.06 -7.08 1.15
C GLU A 118 5.25 -7.10 -0.16
N ARG A 119 5.89 -7.45 -1.29
CA ARG A 119 5.18 -7.59 -2.57
C ARG A 119 4.15 -8.71 -2.55
N GLN A 120 4.45 -9.82 -1.86
CA GLN A 120 3.51 -10.93 -1.70
C GLN A 120 2.35 -10.53 -0.79
N TYR A 121 2.64 -9.84 0.31
CA TYR A 121 1.66 -9.27 1.23
C TYR A 121 0.71 -8.31 0.50
N ASP A 122 1.24 -7.34 -0.26
CA ASP A 122 0.44 -6.38 -1.03
C ASP A 122 -0.44 -7.07 -2.09
N ARG A 123 0.07 -8.14 -2.70
CA ARG A 123 -0.71 -8.95 -3.66
C ARG A 123 -1.82 -9.72 -2.96
N ALA A 124 -1.52 -10.37 -1.84
CA ALA A 124 -2.49 -11.09 -1.03
C ALA A 124 -3.60 -10.14 -0.55
N LEU A 125 -3.24 -8.96 -0.03
CA LEU A 125 -4.20 -7.94 0.40
C LEU A 125 -5.13 -7.49 -0.74
N LYS A 126 -4.58 -7.29 -1.94
CA LYS A 126 -5.38 -6.92 -3.13
C LYS A 126 -6.31 -8.04 -3.61
N THR A 127 -5.89 -9.29 -3.45
CA THR A 127 -6.64 -10.46 -3.93
C THR A 127 -7.70 -10.90 -2.92
N ASP A 128 -7.35 -10.97 -1.64
CA ASP A 128 -8.22 -11.48 -0.58
C ASP A 128 -9.13 -10.39 0.00
N GLY A 129 -8.63 -9.15 0.15
CA GLY A 129 -9.46 -8.02 0.58
C GLY A 129 -10.65 -7.77 -0.36
N ARG A 130 -10.48 -7.98 -1.66
CA ARG A 130 -11.59 -7.90 -2.63
C ARG A 130 -12.56 -9.07 -2.53
N LYS A 131 -12.08 -10.27 -2.24
CA LYS A 131 -12.95 -11.45 -2.16
C LYS A 131 -13.83 -11.41 -0.92
N GLU A 132 -13.28 -11.03 0.22
CA GLU A 132 -14.04 -10.93 1.47
C GLU A 132 -15.02 -9.76 1.45
N GLU A 133 -14.63 -8.59 0.93
CA GLU A 133 -15.55 -7.45 0.79
C GLU A 133 -16.67 -7.73 -0.21
N VAL A 134 -16.35 -8.34 -1.36
CA VAL A 134 -17.38 -8.72 -2.35
C VAL A 134 -18.27 -9.83 -1.81
N GLN A 135 -17.71 -10.84 -1.13
CA GLN A 135 -18.49 -11.92 -0.53
C GLN A 135 -19.40 -11.40 0.58
N ARG A 136 -18.90 -10.49 1.42
CA ARG A 136 -19.69 -9.80 2.44
C ARG A 136 -20.80 -8.98 1.79
N PHE A 137 -20.48 -8.14 0.80
CA PHE A 137 -21.46 -7.31 0.10
C PHE A 137 -22.53 -8.16 -0.62
N VAL A 138 -22.13 -9.25 -1.27
CA VAL A 138 -23.07 -10.20 -1.91
C VAL A 138 -23.94 -10.90 -0.87
N THR A 139 -23.37 -11.28 0.27
CA THR A 139 -24.13 -11.88 1.37
C THR A 139 -25.12 -10.88 1.96
N GLU A 140 -24.69 -9.64 2.22
CA GLU A 140 -25.53 -8.53 2.67
C GLU A 140 -26.69 -8.28 1.70
N LEU A 141 -26.42 -8.17 0.39
CA LEU A 141 -27.44 -8.00 -0.64
C LEU A 141 -28.43 -9.19 -0.74
N ALA A 142 -27.98 -10.40 -0.42
CA ALA A 142 -28.79 -11.60 -0.45
C ALA A 142 -29.64 -11.75 0.83
N THR A 143 -29.16 -11.27 1.97
CA THR A 143 -29.85 -11.34 3.27
C THR A 143 -30.76 -10.14 3.54
N ASP A 144 -30.38 -8.96 3.05
CA ASP A 144 -31.09 -7.71 3.26
C ASP A 144 -31.38 -7.13 1.88
N HIS A 145 -32.61 -7.30 1.41
CA HIS A 145 -33.00 -6.82 0.07
C HIS A 145 -32.86 -5.29 0.05
N PRO A 146 -31.85 -4.73 -0.66
CA PRO A 146 -31.64 -3.30 -0.64
C PRO A 146 -32.88 -2.62 -1.19
N THR A 147 -33.43 -1.69 -0.41
CA THR A 147 -34.57 -0.91 -0.88
C THR A 147 -34.05 0.03 -1.96
N LEU A 148 -34.54 -0.14 -3.18
CA LEU A 148 -34.15 0.75 -4.27
C LEU A 148 -34.72 2.13 -3.99
N ALA A 149 -33.83 3.08 -3.73
CA ALA A 149 -34.19 4.46 -3.45
C ALA A 149 -34.82 5.14 -4.66
N GLY A 150 -35.81 5.99 -4.41
CA GLY A 150 -36.46 6.82 -5.41
C GLY A 150 -37.77 7.39 -4.88
N PRO A 151 -38.33 8.40 -5.58
CA PRO A 151 -39.69 8.85 -5.34
C PRO A 151 -40.68 7.67 -5.33
N LEU A 152 -41.57 7.62 -4.35
CA LEU A 152 -42.53 6.51 -4.23
C LEU A 152 -43.73 6.62 -5.18
N THR A 153 -43.98 7.82 -5.72
CA THR A 153 -45.12 8.10 -6.58
C THR A 153 -44.73 8.99 -7.76
N ALA A 154 -45.53 8.98 -8.82
CA ALA A 154 -45.34 9.90 -9.94
C ALA A 154 -45.45 11.37 -9.52
N HIS A 155 -46.26 11.68 -8.49
CA HIS A 155 -46.36 13.02 -7.95
C HIS A 155 -45.09 13.44 -7.21
N ALA A 156 -44.53 12.57 -6.37
CA ALA A 156 -43.25 12.83 -5.70
C ALA A 156 -42.09 12.99 -6.72
N LEU A 157 -42.14 12.27 -7.84
CA LEU A 157 -41.23 12.50 -8.96
C LEU A 157 -41.39 13.91 -9.53
N ASP A 158 -42.62 14.37 -9.75
CA ASP A 158 -42.90 15.71 -10.27
C ASP A 158 -42.40 16.81 -9.31
N GLU A 159 -42.60 16.62 -8.00
CA GLU A 159 -42.10 17.53 -6.96
C GLU A 159 -40.56 17.57 -6.93
N MET A 160 -39.92 16.39 -6.96
CA MET A 160 -38.45 16.29 -7.02
C MET A 160 -37.88 17.05 -8.23
N ILE A 161 -38.48 16.86 -9.41
CA ILE A 161 -38.02 17.53 -10.65
C ILE A 161 -38.27 19.04 -10.58
N ALA A 162 -39.41 19.47 -10.02
CA ALA A 162 -39.70 20.89 -9.82
C ALA A 162 -38.66 21.56 -8.90
N GLU A 163 -38.27 20.89 -7.81
CA GLU A 163 -37.23 21.39 -6.91
C GLU A 163 -35.86 21.45 -7.58
N LEU A 164 -35.50 20.45 -8.40
CA LEU A 164 -34.26 20.47 -9.19
C LEU A 164 -34.23 21.63 -10.19
N HIS A 165 -35.36 21.92 -10.85
CA HIS A 165 -35.49 23.09 -11.73
C HIS A 165 -35.35 24.41 -10.98
N ALA A 166 -35.89 24.50 -9.75
CA ALA A 166 -35.78 25.69 -8.92
C ALA A 166 -34.35 25.91 -8.40
N CYS A 167 -33.69 24.85 -7.95
CA CYS A 167 -32.35 24.91 -7.37
C CYS A 167 -31.22 25.02 -8.41
N ALA A 168 -31.42 24.49 -9.62
CA ALA A 168 -30.46 24.56 -10.72
C ALA A 168 -31.15 24.92 -12.05
N PRO A 169 -31.67 26.16 -12.21
CA PRO A 169 -32.34 26.58 -13.44
C PRO A 169 -31.45 26.48 -14.69
N TRP A 170 -30.14 26.67 -14.53
CA TRP A 170 -29.15 26.53 -15.60
C TRP A 170 -28.89 25.08 -16.04
N MET A 171 -29.42 24.08 -15.31
CA MET A 171 -29.39 22.64 -15.66
C MET A 171 -30.80 22.10 -15.93
N ARG A 172 -31.70 22.96 -16.42
CA ARG A 172 -33.08 22.58 -16.77
C ARG A 172 -33.13 21.45 -17.80
N ASP A 173 -32.24 21.46 -18.79
CA ASP A 173 -32.20 20.44 -19.84
C ASP A 173 -31.90 19.05 -19.28
N LEU A 174 -30.92 18.96 -18.38
CA LEU A 174 -30.58 17.72 -17.68
C LEU A 174 -31.77 17.22 -16.84
N SER A 175 -32.35 18.10 -16.04
CA SER A 175 -33.51 17.76 -15.18
C SER A 175 -34.71 17.31 -16.02
N THR A 176 -34.93 17.95 -17.17
CA THR A 176 -36.00 17.58 -18.12
C THR A 176 -35.73 16.21 -18.76
N TRP A 177 -34.46 15.92 -19.08
CA TRP A 177 -34.06 14.60 -19.57
C TRP A 177 -34.27 13.51 -18.51
N ILE A 178 -33.85 13.76 -17.25
CA ILE A 178 -34.07 12.84 -16.13
C ILE A 178 -35.56 12.57 -15.94
N TYR A 179 -36.39 13.62 -15.96
CA TYR A 179 -37.84 13.49 -15.88
C TYR A 179 -38.41 12.58 -16.97
N LYS A 180 -38.03 12.81 -18.24
CA LYS A 180 -38.49 11.97 -19.36
C LYS A 180 -38.06 10.51 -19.21
N ALA A 181 -36.83 10.27 -18.74
CA ALA A 181 -36.30 8.93 -18.51
C ALA A 181 -37.05 8.18 -17.40
N LEU A 182 -37.46 8.89 -16.34
CA LEU A 182 -38.15 8.31 -15.20
C LEU A 182 -39.67 8.19 -15.41
N ARG A 183 -40.31 9.18 -16.04
CA ARG A 183 -41.77 9.25 -16.16
C ARG A 183 -42.37 8.02 -16.81
N GLY A 184 -41.75 7.52 -17.89
CA GLY A 184 -42.21 6.29 -18.56
C GLY A 184 -42.12 5.05 -17.67
N ARG A 185 -41.14 4.99 -16.77
CA ARG A 185 -40.91 3.87 -15.85
C ARG A 185 -41.86 3.90 -14.67
N TYR A 186 -42.12 5.09 -14.13
CA TYR A 186 -43.08 5.29 -13.03
C TYR A 186 -44.51 4.99 -13.47
N SER A 187 -44.88 5.36 -14.69
CA SER A 187 -46.16 4.96 -15.28
C SER A 187 -46.31 3.43 -15.44
N ALA A 188 -45.20 2.69 -15.49
CA ALA A 188 -45.16 1.23 -15.55
C ALA A 188 -45.02 0.56 -14.16
N GLY A 189 -45.12 1.34 -13.07
CA GLY A 189 -45.06 0.85 -11.69
C GLY A 189 -43.65 0.69 -11.12
N GLN A 190 -42.61 1.15 -11.81
CA GLN A 190 -41.25 1.15 -11.28
C GLN A 190 -41.01 2.42 -10.46
N THR A 191 -40.93 2.29 -9.13
CA THR A 191 -40.83 3.42 -8.19
C THR A 191 -39.44 3.51 -7.57
N TRP A 192 -38.40 3.56 -8.40
CA TRP A 192 -37.02 3.79 -7.96
C TRP A 192 -36.25 4.64 -8.97
N LEU A 193 -35.17 5.26 -8.53
CA LEU A 193 -34.36 6.14 -9.36
C LEU A 193 -33.50 5.32 -10.33
N THR A 194 -33.96 5.19 -11.57
CA THR A 194 -33.21 4.47 -12.60
C THR A 194 -33.28 5.19 -13.94
N PHE A 195 -32.12 5.56 -14.46
CA PHE A 195 -31.94 6.14 -15.80
C PHE A 195 -30.55 5.76 -16.34
N PRO A 196 -30.33 5.81 -17.66
CA PRO A 196 -29.02 5.50 -18.25
C PRO A 196 -27.91 6.40 -17.69
N PRO A 197 -26.67 5.93 -17.54
CA PRO A 197 -25.55 6.77 -17.12
C PRO A 197 -25.41 8.02 -18.02
N VAL A 198 -25.14 9.17 -17.40
CA VAL A 198 -25.00 10.47 -18.09
C VAL A 198 -23.61 11.04 -17.87
N ILE A 199 -23.02 11.59 -18.94
CA ILE A 199 -21.78 12.37 -18.86
C ILE A 199 -22.13 13.85 -18.94
N LEU A 200 -21.76 14.62 -17.92
CA LEU A 200 -21.97 16.06 -17.85
C LEU A 200 -20.71 16.81 -18.22
N ILE A 201 -20.72 17.43 -19.40
CA ILE A 201 -19.60 18.24 -19.91
C ILE A 201 -19.89 19.71 -19.62
N GLY A 202 -18.96 20.39 -18.95
CA GLY A 202 -19.04 21.83 -18.73
C GLY A 202 -17.84 22.37 -17.96
N PRO A 203 -17.61 23.69 -17.97
CA PRO A 203 -16.50 24.34 -17.28
C PRO A 203 -16.42 23.97 -15.79
N PRO A 204 -15.23 24.08 -15.16
CA PRO A 204 -15.13 23.99 -13.70
C PRO A 204 -16.01 25.09 -13.04
N GLY A 205 -16.61 24.79 -11.90
CA GLY A 205 -17.47 25.75 -11.18
C GLY A 205 -18.93 25.84 -11.63
N CYS A 206 -19.35 25.20 -12.72
CA CYS A 206 -20.76 25.25 -13.19
C CYS A 206 -21.79 24.47 -12.33
N GLY A 207 -21.40 23.98 -11.15
CA GLY A 207 -22.32 23.29 -10.24
C GLY A 207 -22.63 21.83 -10.55
N LYS A 208 -21.84 21.13 -11.39
CA LYS A 208 -22.06 19.71 -11.76
C LYS A 208 -22.17 18.78 -10.54
N THR A 209 -21.19 18.87 -9.64
CA THR A 209 -21.17 18.08 -8.39
C THR A 209 -22.30 18.48 -7.45
N THR A 210 -22.60 19.79 -7.36
CA THR A 210 -23.70 20.31 -6.54
C THR A 210 -25.04 19.76 -7.02
N TYR A 211 -25.27 19.75 -8.32
CA TYR A 211 -26.48 19.17 -8.93
C TYR A 211 -26.60 17.68 -8.62
N ALA A 212 -25.53 16.90 -8.81
CA ALA A 212 -25.54 15.46 -8.55
C ALA A 212 -25.86 15.14 -7.07
N ARG A 213 -25.29 15.90 -6.13
CA ARG A 213 -25.60 15.76 -4.69
C ARG A 213 -27.05 16.11 -4.37
N LYS A 214 -27.57 17.19 -4.97
CA LYS A 214 -28.96 17.61 -4.76
C LYS A 214 -29.94 16.57 -5.32
N LEU A 215 -29.66 16.02 -6.50
CA LEU A 215 -30.43 14.93 -7.09
C LEU A 215 -30.47 13.71 -6.15
N ALA A 216 -29.30 13.28 -5.63
CA ALA A 216 -29.23 12.16 -4.70
C ALA A 216 -30.05 12.42 -3.42
N ALA A 217 -29.93 13.60 -2.83
CA ALA A 217 -30.65 13.96 -1.61
C ALA A 217 -32.18 14.02 -1.80
N LEU A 218 -32.65 14.43 -2.97
CA LEU A 218 -34.10 14.51 -3.27
C LEU A 218 -34.69 13.16 -3.67
N SER A 219 -33.87 12.23 -4.16
CA SER A 219 -34.34 10.90 -4.57
C SER A 219 -34.48 9.91 -3.42
N GLY A 220 -33.98 10.21 -2.22
CA GLY A 220 -33.97 9.33 -1.06
C GLY A 220 -32.59 8.75 -0.79
#